data_AF-A0A937Z9F6-F1
#
_entry.id   AF-A0A937Z9F6-F1
#
_cell.length_a   1.000
_cell.length_b   1.000
_cell.length_c   1.000
_cell.angle_alpha   90.00
_cell.angle_beta   90.00
_cell.angle_gamma   90.00
#
_symmetry.space_group_name_H-M   'P 1'
#
loop_
_entity.id
_entity.type
_entity.pdbx_description
1 polymer ?
#
loop_
_entity_poly.entity_id
_entity_poly.type
_entity_poly.pdbx_seq_one_letter_code
_entity_poly.pdbx_strand_id
1 'polypeptide(L)'
;MPLHTISPVLTSAPPRLKITDIKCHVLLAPDFNVTFTSSAQDSLVVVIHTDGGVSGVGECDANPWMAKACIEAPGTHTMGLSIRDMLIGANPFEIGELWRKIYIGTAMNGRRGMVIHALSAVEMALWDLCGKAVGQPVHALLGGATRKSITPYASLQPAGGRFEEYRDALCLSAERAKALGFKAMKTEVTMNGPYAHSGMRESYDRHTEVLAAVRKTIGPDITLMVDVQYLWE
;
A
#
# COMPACT_ATOMS: atom_id res chain seq x y z
N MET A 1 -0.57 -11.27 24.57
CA MET A 1 -1.34 -10.03 24.34
C MET A 1 -2.52 -10.37 23.45
N PRO A 2 -3.76 -10.05 23.82
CA PRO A 2 -4.91 -10.30 22.95
C PRO A 2 -4.77 -9.51 21.64
N LEU A 3 -5.04 -10.16 20.50
CA LEU A 3 -5.14 -9.47 19.22
C LEU A 3 -6.45 -8.69 19.21
N HIS A 4 -6.36 -7.36 19.26
CA HIS A 4 -7.52 -6.48 19.07
C HIS A 4 -7.73 -6.28 17.58
N THR A 5 -8.88 -6.75 17.07
CA THR A 5 -9.29 -6.57 15.69
C THR A 5 -10.57 -5.74 15.63
N ILE A 6 -10.85 -5.15 14.47
CA ILE A 6 -12.04 -4.32 14.25
C ILE A 6 -12.85 -4.86 13.07
N SER A 7 -14.16 -4.69 13.15
CA SER A 7 -15.12 -4.98 12.08
C SER A 7 -15.97 -3.72 11.81
N PRO A 8 -16.66 -3.63 10.66
CA PRO A 8 -17.51 -2.49 10.35
C PRO A 8 -18.48 -2.09 11.46
N VAL A 9 -18.49 -0.81 11.81
CA VAL A 9 -19.51 -0.21 12.67
C VAL A 9 -20.75 0.07 11.82
N LEU A 10 -21.86 -0.58 12.16
CA LEU A 10 -23.11 -0.51 11.40
C LEU A 10 -24.23 0.09 12.24
N THR A 11 -25.06 0.92 11.60
CA THR A 11 -26.25 1.53 12.24
C THR A 11 -27.50 0.65 12.16
N SER A 12 -27.43 -0.44 11.37
CA SER A 12 -28.51 -1.41 11.18
C SER A 12 -27.92 -2.81 10.95
N ALA A 13 -28.76 -3.84 10.97
CA ALA A 13 -28.31 -5.19 10.64
C ALA A 13 -27.69 -5.25 9.23
N PRO A 14 -26.52 -5.89 9.04
CA PRO A 14 -25.92 -6.06 7.72
C PRO A 14 -26.75 -7.00 6.84
N PRO A 15 -26.65 -6.87 5.51
CA PRO A 15 -27.16 -7.89 4.61
C PRO A 15 -26.46 -9.23 4.88
N ARG A 16 -27.21 -10.33 4.73
CA ARG A 16 -26.66 -11.68 4.83
C ARG A 16 -25.95 -12.00 3.52
N LEU A 17 -24.63 -11.89 3.54
CA LEU A 17 -23.76 -12.17 2.39
C LEU A 17 -22.80 -13.31 2.72
N LYS A 18 -22.41 -14.06 1.70
CA LYS A 18 -21.32 -15.02 1.75
C LYS A 18 -20.33 -14.74 0.65
N ILE A 19 -19.04 -14.82 0.97
CA ILE A 19 -17.97 -14.74 -0.02
C ILE A 19 -18.05 -15.98 -0.93
N THR A 20 -18.08 -15.76 -2.25
CA THR A 20 -18.23 -16.82 -3.25
C THR A 20 -16.98 -17.02 -4.11
N ASP A 21 -16.18 -15.96 -4.30
CA ASP A 21 -14.96 -16.03 -5.10
C ASP A 21 -13.96 -14.96 -4.69
N ILE A 22 -12.68 -15.23 -4.95
CA ILE A 22 -11.55 -14.34 -4.71
C ILE A 22 -10.69 -14.39 -5.97
N LYS A 23 -10.58 -13.28 -6.69
CA LYS A 23 -9.77 -13.17 -7.90
C LYS A 23 -8.53 -12.36 -7.63
N CYS A 24 -7.38 -12.92 -7.97
CA CYS A 24 -6.08 -12.26 -7.82
C CYS A 24 -5.52 -11.92 -9.19
N HIS A 25 -5.41 -10.63 -9.48
CA HIS A 25 -4.92 -10.07 -10.74
C HIS A 25 -3.54 -9.46 -10.51
N VAL A 26 -2.53 -10.01 -11.17
CA VAL A 26 -1.21 -9.39 -11.23
C VAL A 26 -1.24 -8.32 -12.31
N LEU A 27 -0.95 -7.09 -11.93
CA LEU A 27 -0.74 -5.98 -12.85
C LEU A 27 0.75 -5.67 -12.89
N LEU A 28 1.29 -5.60 -14.11
CA LEU A 28 2.68 -5.21 -14.37
C LEU A 28 2.67 -4.27 -15.57
N ALA A 29 3.32 -3.12 -15.43
CA ALA A 29 3.48 -2.15 -16.51
C ALA A 29 4.20 -2.82 -17.70
N PRO A 30 3.73 -2.66 -18.94
CA PRO A 30 4.35 -3.29 -20.11
C PRO A 30 5.83 -2.92 -20.31
N ASP A 31 6.21 -1.73 -19.85
CA ASP A 31 7.54 -1.12 -19.96
C ASP A 31 8.27 -1.06 -18.61
N PHE A 32 7.91 -1.95 -17.66
CA PHE A 32 8.57 -2.01 -16.37
C PHE A 32 10.09 -2.19 -16.50
N ASN A 33 10.82 -1.60 -15.55
CA ASN A 33 12.25 -1.73 -15.42
C ASN A 33 12.59 -2.21 -14.01
N VAL A 34 13.20 -3.39 -13.93
CA VAL A 34 13.63 -4.02 -12.67
C VAL A 34 14.75 -3.24 -11.96
N THR A 35 15.40 -2.30 -12.63
CA THR A 35 16.42 -1.43 -12.01
C THR A 35 15.81 -0.19 -11.36
N PHE A 36 14.51 0.07 -11.56
CA PHE A 36 13.83 1.19 -10.92
C PHE A 36 13.40 0.83 -9.50
N THR A 37 13.67 1.73 -8.57
CA THR A 37 13.20 1.69 -7.19
C THR A 37 11.80 2.30 -7.09
N SER A 38 10.82 1.73 -7.78
CA SER A 38 9.46 2.26 -7.87
C SER A 38 8.41 1.16 -7.72
N SER A 39 7.51 1.33 -6.75
CA SER A 39 6.33 0.47 -6.55
C SER A 39 5.14 0.87 -7.44
N ALA A 40 5.32 1.79 -8.39
CA ALA A 40 4.27 2.17 -9.33
C ALA A 40 4.19 1.27 -10.58
N GLN A 41 5.12 0.33 -10.73
CA GLN A 41 5.25 -0.51 -11.93
C GLN A 41 4.45 -1.80 -11.83
N ASP A 42 4.10 -2.25 -10.62
CA ASP A 42 3.36 -3.47 -10.40
C ASP A 42 2.40 -3.35 -9.21
N SER A 43 1.41 -4.23 -9.16
CA SER A 43 0.49 -4.37 -8.03
C SER A 43 -0.21 -5.72 -8.10
N LEU A 44 -0.57 -6.27 -6.95
CA LEU A 44 -1.57 -7.34 -6.86
C LEU A 44 -2.92 -6.72 -6.55
N VAL A 45 -3.87 -6.84 -7.46
CA VAL A 45 -5.27 -6.48 -7.23
C VAL A 45 -6.08 -7.71 -6.85
N VAL A 46 -6.75 -7.64 -5.70
CA VAL A 46 -7.65 -8.68 -5.18
C VAL A 46 -9.09 -8.21 -5.32
N VAL A 47 -9.94 -9.02 -5.95
CA VAL A 47 -11.39 -8.77 -6.06
C VAL A 47 -12.14 -9.90 -5.35
N ILE A 48 -12.92 -9.55 -4.32
CA ILE A 48 -13.73 -10.51 -3.55
C ILE A 48 -15.19 -10.36 -3.97
N HIS A 49 -15.83 -11.46 -4.36
CA HIS A 49 -17.23 -11.51 -4.79
C HIS A 49 -18.11 -12.16 -3.73
N THR A 50 -19.38 -11.77 -3.69
CA THR A 50 -20.41 -12.35 -2.82
C THR A 50 -21.57 -12.98 -3.59
N ASP A 51 -22.37 -13.79 -2.89
CA ASP A 51 -23.65 -14.32 -3.37
C ASP A 51 -24.73 -13.24 -3.57
N GLY A 52 -24.59 -12.06 -2.96
CA GLY A 52 -25.45 -10.89 -3.16
C GLY A 52 -25.07 -10.01 -4.35
N GLY A 53 -24.13 -10.43 -5.19
CA GLY A 53 -23.72 -9.69 -6.39
C GLY A 53 -22.85 -8.46 -6.14
N VAL A 54 -22.48 -8.18 -4.88
CA VAL A 54 -21.55 -7.10 -4.51
C VAL A 54 -20.13 -7.66 -4.47
N SER A 55 -19.16 -6.84 -4.88
CA SER A 55 -17.74 -7.13 -4.75
C SER A 55 -16.95 -5.97 -4.14
N GLY A 56 -15.78 -6.28 -3.61
CA GLY A 56 -14.80 -5.29 -3.18
C GLY A 56 -13.42 -5.54 -3.75
N VAL A 57 -12.61 -4.49 -3.76
CA VAL A 57 -11.30 -4.41 -4.38
C VAL A 57 -10.27 -3.96 -3.33
N GLY A 58 -9.13 -4.63 -3.31
CA GLY A 58 -7.99 -4.25 -2.49
C GLY A 58 -6.69 -4.55 -3.21
N GLU A 59 -5.61 -4.00 -2.69
CA GLU A 59 -4.28 -4.18 -3.26
C GLU A 59 -3.20 -4.28 -2.18
N CYS A 60 -2.01 -4.76 -2.57
CA CYS A 60 -0.82 -4.67 -1.75
C CYS A 60 0.42 -4.39 -2.60
N ASP A 61 1.35 -3.65 -2.00
CA ASP A 61 2.69 -3.44 -2.52
C ASP A 61 3.63 -4.55 -2.01
N ALA A 62 4.01 -5.44 -2.93
CA ALA A 62 4.91 -6.56 -2.76
C ALA A 62 5.13 -7.19 -4.14
N ASN A 63 6.08 -8.13 -4.28
CA ASN A 63 6.13 -8.93 -5.49
C ASN A 63 4.76 -9.60 -5.75
N PRO A 64 4.05 -9.25 -6.84
CA PRO A 64 2.62 -9.54 -6.94
C PRO A 64 2.34 -11.03 -7.20
N TRP A 65 3.28 -11.74 -7.82
CA TRP A 65 3.20 -13.20 -7.98
C TRP A 65 3.35 -13.93 -6.65
N MET A 66 4.27 -13.48 -5.79
CA MET A 66 4.41 -14.06 -4.45
C MET A 66 3.17 -13.80 -3.59
N ALA A 67 2.64 -12.58 -3.62
CA ALA A 67 1.42 -12.25 -2.89
C ALA A 67 0.21 -13.07 -3.39
N LYS A 68 0.07 -13.23 -4.72
CA LYS A 68 -0.96 -14.09 -5.33
C LYS A 68 -0.82 -15.54 -4.85
N ALA A 69 0.40 -16.07 -4.86
CA ALA A 69 0.67 -17.42 -4.39
C ALA A 69 0.30 -17.60 -2.91
N CYS A 70 0.54 -16.60 -2.05
CA CYS A 70 0.10 -16.66 -0.65
C CYS A 70 -1.43 -16.77 -0.49
N ILE A 71 -2.21 -16.14 -1.37
CA ILE A 71 -3.68 -16.18 -1.32
C ILE A 71 -4.21 -17.50 -1.88
N GLU A 72 -3.63 -17.98 -2.99
CA GLU A 72 -4.13 -19.13 -3.75
C GLU A 72 -3.55 -20.49 -3.32
N ALA A 73 -2.50 -20.49 -2.50
CA ALA A 73 -1.87 -21.73 -2.05
C ALA A 73 -2.84 -22.61 -1.24
N PRO A 74 -2.83 -23.94 -1.46
CA PRO A 74 -3.64 -24.87 -0.68
C PRO A 74 -3.13 -24.97 0.76
N GLY A 75 -4.04 -25.34 1.67
CA GLY A 75 -3.68 -25.64 3.05
C GLY A 75 -2.89 -26.95 3.18
N THR A 76 -1.95 -27.01 4.12
CA THR A 76 -1.09 -28.18 4.36
C THR A 76 -1.20 -28.74 5.78
N HIS A 77 -1.50 -27.90 6.77
CA HIS A 77 -1.74 -28.29 8.16
C HIS A 77 -2.41 -27.17 8.97
N THR A 78 -2.70 -27.40 10.26
CA THR A 78 -3.52 -26.52 11.12
C THR A 78 -3.04 -25.07 11.29
N MET A 79 -1.78 -24.77 10.96
CA MET A 79 -1.21 -23.40 10.97
C MET A 79 -0.59 -23.01 9.62
N GLY A 80 -0.90 -23.77 8.57
CA GLY A 80 -0.50 -23.53 7.18
C GLY A 80 -1.71 -23.71 6.27
N LEU A 81 -2.85 -23.09 6.63
CA LEU A 81 -4.11 -23.16 5.92
C LEU A 81 -4.17 -22.15 4.76
N SER A 82 -5.03 -22.44 3.77
CA SER A 82 -5.31 -21.57 2.63
C SER A 82 -6.08 -20.33 3.05
N ILE A 83 -5.61 -19.15 2.64
CA ILE A 83 -6.33 -17.88 2.84
C ILE A 83 -7.68 -17.94 2.11
N ARG A 84 -7.66 -18.37 0.84
CA ARG A 84 -8.85 -18.51 0.01
C ARG A 84 -9.90 -19.39 0.69
N ASP A 85 -9.52 -20.59 1.11
CA ASP A 85 -10.48 -21.57 1.66
C ASP A 85 -11.08 -21.10 2.98
N MET A 86 -10.32 -20.34 3.78
CA MET A 86 -10.83 -19.76 5.02
C MET A 86 -11.87 -18.66 4.81
N LEU A 87 -11.89 -18.02 3.64
CA LEU A 87 -12.80 -16.93 3.29
C LEU A 87 -14.06 -17.40 2.56
N ILE A 88 -13.96 -18.44 1.72
CA ILE A 88 -15.13 -18.94 0.97
C ILE A 88 -16.25 -19.34 1.93
N GLY A 89 -17.47 -18.86 1.65
CA GLY A 89 -18.67 -19.08 2.46
C GLY A 89 -18.77 -18.21 3.71
N ALA A 90 -17.73 -17.42 4.03
CA ALA A 90 -17.71 -16.61 5.23
C ALA A 90 -18.49 -15.29 5.07
N ASN A 91 -18.91 -14.74 6.21
CA ASN A 91 -19.60 -13.45 6.29
C ASN A 91 -18.57 -12.30 6.14
N PRO A 92 -18.66 -11.45 5.10
CA PRO A 92 -17.67 -10.40 4.86
C PRO A 92 -17.69 -9.30 5.93
N PHE A 93 -18.78 -9.13 6.70
CA PHE A 93 -18.86 -8.13 7.77
C PHE A 93 -18.09 -8.52 9.03
N GLU A 94 -17.54 -9.73 9.10
CA GLU A 94 -16.74 -10.22 10.24
C GLU A 94 -15.24 -10.01 9.99
N ILE A 95 -14.85 -8.87 9.41
CA ILE A 95 -13.48 -8.57 8.98
C ILE A 95 -12.46 -8.86 10.09
N GLY A 96 -12.71 -8.43 11.33
CA GLY A 96 -11.79 -8.65 12.43
C GLY A 96 -11.62 -10.12 12.80
N GLU A 97 -12.66 -10.94 12.69
CA GLU A 97 -12.59 -12.39 12.93
C GLU A 97 -11.94 -13.12 11.76
N LEU A 98 -12.22 -12.70 10.52
CA LEU A 98 -11.56 -13.23 9.32
C LEU A 98 -10.06 -12.95 9.34
N TRP A 99 -9.67 -11.73 9.67
CA TRP A 99 -8.27 -11.35 9.81
C TRP A 99 -7.58 -12.23 10.86
N ARG A 100 -8.19 -12.37 12.04
CA ARG A 100 -7.64 -13.22 13.12
C ARG A 100 -7.56 -14.69 12.71
N LYS A 101 -8.60 -15.22 12.08
CA LYS A 101 -8.65 -16.59 11.55
C LYS A 101 -7.54 -16.83 10.55
N ILE A 102 -7.33 -15.92 9.60
CA ILE A 102 -6.28 -16.05 8.58
C ILE A 102 -4.89 -15.91 9.22
N TYR A 103 -4.68 -14.92 10.08
CA TYR A 103 -3.40 -14.69 10.74
C TYR A 103 -2.95 -15.90 11.58
N ILE A 104 -3.87 -16.52 12.32
CA ILE A 104 -3.60 -17.73 13.12
C ILE A 104 -3.47 -18.95 12.20
N GLY A 105 -4.39 -19.11 11.25
CA GLY A 105 -4.42 -20.25 10.33
C GLY A 105 -3.20 -20.32 9.40
N THR A 106 -2.50 -19.20 9.20
CA THR A 106 -1.27 -19.11 8.41
C THR A 106 0.00 -18.96 9.27
N ALA A 107 -0.10 -19.08 10.61
CA ALA A 107 0.97 -18.67 11.52
C ALA A 107 2.32 -19.39 11.37
N MET A 108 2.37 -20.57 10.75
CA MET A 108 3.63 -21.28 10.47
C MET A 108 4.54 -20.43 9.57
N ASN A 109 3.97 -19.81 8.54
CA ASN A 109 4.71 -19.09 7.50
C ASN A 109 4.32 -17.60 7.38
N GLY A 110 3.23 -17.19 8.06
CA GLY A 110 2.50 -15.98 7.72
C GLY A 110 2.46 -14.89 8.79
N ARG A 111 3.24 -15.02 9.86
CA ARG A 111 3.23 -14.03 10.95
C ARG A 111 3.79 -12.67 10.52
N ARG A 112 4.64 -12.60 9.49
CA ARG A 112 5.31 -11.40 8.99
C ARG A 112 5.53 -11.50 7.48
N GLY A 113 5.95 -10.41 6.86
CA GLY A 113 6.36 -10.39 5.45
C GLY A 113 5.22 -10.70 4.48
N MET A 114 5.52 -11.49 3.45
CA MET A 114 4.67 -11.63 2.26
C MET A 114 3.21 -12.03 2.55
N VAL A 115 2.96 -12.92 3.50
CA VAL A 115 1.58 -13.34 3.84
C VAL A 115 0.80 -12.19 4.48
N ILE A 116 1.45 -11.33 5.27
CA ILE A 116 0.82 -10.14 5.85
C ILE A 116 0.50 -9.10 4.75
N HIS A 117 1.37 -8.96 3.76
CA HIS A 117 1.10 -8.08 2.61
C HIS A 117 -0.13 -8.57 1.84
N ALA A 118 -0.17 -9.88 1.52
CA ALA A 118 -1.31 -10.51 0.87
C ALA A 118 -2.61 -10.39 1.70
N LEU A 119 -2.54 -10.59 3.01
CA LEU A 119 -3.68 -10.39 3.92
C LEU A 119 -4.17 -8.94 3.92
N SER A 120 -3.27 -7.95 3.74
CA SER A 120 -3.65 -6.53 3.66
C SER A 120 -4.50 -6.25 2.42
N ALA A 121 -4.16 -6.84 1.26
CA ALA A 121 -4.98 -6.73 0.05
C ALA A 121 -6.38 -7.34 0.23
N VAL A 122 -6.46 -8.49 0.89
CA VAL A 122 -7.73 -9.15 1.22
C VAL A 122 -8.57 -8.29 2.15
N GLU A 123 -7.98 -7.78 3.23
CA GLU A 123 -8.70 -6.96 4.21
C GLU A 123 -9.22 -5.66 3.59
N MET A 124 -8.39 -4.99 2.77
CA MET A 124 -8.81 -3.81 2.02
C MET A 124 -10.01 -4.11 1.09
N ALA A 125 -9.98 -5.25 0.40
CA ALA A 125 -11.10 -5.70 -0.44
C ALA A 125 -12.38 -5.97 0.37
N LEU A 126 -12.27 -6.52 1.58
CA LEU A 126 -13.42 -6.73 2.47
C LEU A 126 -14.03 -5.40 2.94
N TRP A 127 -13.22 -4.39 3.25
CA TRP A 127 -13.72 -3.07 3.64
C TRP A 127 -14.46 -2.38 2.49
N ASP A 128 -13.89 -2.38 1.29
CA ASP A 128 -14.54 -1.85 0.09
C ASP A 128 -15.87 -2.58 -0.20
N LEU A 129 -15.86 -3.91 -0.12
CA LEU A 129 -17.04 -4.75 -0.27
C LEU A 129 -18.14 -4.36 0.74
N CYS A 130 -17.79 -4.27 2.02
CA CYS A 130 -18.74 -3.90 3.08
C CYS A 130 -19.31 -2.51 2.85
N GLY A 131 -18.48 -1.53 2.48
CA GLY A 131 -18.91 -0.17 2.16
C GLY A 131 -19.93 -0.14 1.03
N LYS A 132 -19.64 -0.84 -0.07
CA LYS A 132 -20.55 -0.99 -1.21
C LYS A 132 -21.84 -1.71 -0.84
N ALA A 133 -21.77 -2.77 -0.03
CA ALA A 133 -22.92 -3.56 0.39
C ALA A 133 -23.94 -2.76 1.23
N VAL A 134 -23.49 -1.77 2.00
CA VAL A 134 -24.36 -0.90 2.81
C VAL A 134 -24.50 0.52 2.26
N GLY A 135 -23.91 0.82 1.10
CA GLY A 135 -23.94 2.16 0.50
C GLY A 135 -23.29 3.24 1.38
N GLN A 136 -22.22 2.91 2.11
CA GLN A 136 -21.50 3.83 2.99
C GLN A 136 -20.02 3.92 2.60
N PRO A 137 -19.38 5.09 2.77
CA PRO A 137 -17.93 5.18 2.62
C PRO A 137 -17.21 4.40 3.74
N VAL A 138 -16.07 3.79 3.42
CA VAL A 138 -15.30 2.96 4.38
C VAL A 138 -14.98 3.70 5.68
N HIS A 139 -14.65 5.00 5.62
CA HIS A 139 -14.36 5.77 6.83
C HIS A 139 -15.57 5.85 7.79
N ALA A 140 -16.81 5.76 7.30
CA ALA A 140 -17.99 5.71 8.17
C ALA A 140 -18.05 4.38 8.92
N LEU A 141 -17.70 3.27 8.24
CA LEU A 141 -17.59 1.95 8.85
C LEU A 141 -16.46 1.85 9.88
N LEU A 142 -15.41 2.67 9.73
CA LEU A 142 -14.30 2.77 10.68
C LEU A 142 -14.59 3.67 11.90
N GLY A 143 -15.84 4.14 12.07
CA GLY A 143 -16.23 5.00 13.19
C GLY A 143 -16.48 6.46 12.84
N GLY A 144 -16.45 6.82 11.55
CA GLY A 144 -16.81 8.15 11.07
C GLY A 144 -15.62 9.10 10.90
N ALA A 145 -15.88 10.21 10.23
CA ALA A 145 -14.88 11.24 10.00
C ALA A 145 -14.63 12.05 11.29
N THR A 146 -13.37 12.13 11.72
CA THR A 146 -12.94 12.96 12.86
C THR A 146 -12.42 14.34 12.44
N ARG A 147 -12.40 14.61 11.13
CA ARG A 147 -11.92 15.85 10.52
C ARG A 147 -12.64 16.11 9.20
N LYS A 148 -12.69 17.38 8.78
CA LYS A 148 -13.36 17.80 7.52
C LYS A 148 -12.52 17.55 6.27
N SER A 149 -11.19 17.53 6.40
CA SER A 149 -10.25 17.33 5.29
C SER A 149 -8.96 16.68 5.79
N ILE A 150 -8.21 16.09 4.87
CA ILE A 150 -6.87 15.54 5.09
C ILE A 150 -5.89 16.34 4.22
N THR A 151 -4.73 16.71 4.77
CA THR A 151 -3.67 17.37 4.03
C THR A 151 -2.59 16.35 3.67
N PRO A 152 -2.49 15.90 2.40
CA PRO A 152 -1.44 15.01 1.97
C PRO A 152 -0.12 15.75 1.78
N TYR A 153 0.98 15.00 1.68
CA TYR A 153 2.26 15.49 1.16
C TYR A 153 2.52 14.87 -0.21
N ALA A 154 3.26 15.59 -1.08
CA ALA A 154 3.74 15.02 -2.34
C ALA A 154 5.05 14.28 -2.11
N SER A 155 5.11 12.98 -2.40
CA SER A 155 6.39 12.24 -2.42
C SER A 155 7.05 12.45 -3.78
N LEU A 156 8.21 13.10 -3.79
CA LEU A 156 8.94 13.44 -5.00
C LEU A 156 9.87 12.28 -5.36
N GLN A 157 9.65 11.69 -6.53
CA GLN A 157 10.49 10.63 -7.07
C GLN A 157 11.58 11.22 -7.96
N PRO A 158 12.85 10.80 -7.81
CA PRO A 158 13.93 11.22 -8.69
C PRO A 158 13.88 10.49 -10.04
N ALA A 159 14.56 11.06 -11.04
CA ALA A 159 14.78 10.45 -12.35
C ALA A 159 16.12 10.89 -12.93
N GLY A 160 16.67 10.07 -13.83
CA GLY A 160 17.95 10.37 -14.50
C GLY A 160 19.13 9.61 -13.88
N GLY A 161 20.17 9.42 -14.68
CA GLY A 161 21.35 8.61 -14.30
C GLY A 161 22.55 9.45 -13.86
N ARG A 162 22.45 10.77 -13.97
CA ARG A 162 23.51 11.73 -13.61
C ARG A 162 23.04 12.66 -12.50
N PHE A 163 23.97 13.16 -11.70
CA PHE A 163 23.69 14.05 -10.58
C PHE A 163 22.80 15.24 -10.95
N GLU A 164 23.10 15.93 -12.04
CA GLU A 164 22.34 17.10 -12.48
C GLU A 164 20.92 16.73 -12.88
N GLU A 165 20.74 15.61 -13.60
CA GLU A 165 19.41 15.11 -14.01
C GLU A 165 18.57 14.74 -12.78
N TYR A 166 19.17 14.03 -11.82
CA TYR A 166 18.56 13.65 -10.56
C TYR A 166 18.04 14.87 -9.79
N ARG A 167 18.92 15.86 -9.58
CA ARG A 167 18.61 17.11 -8.87
C ARG A 167 17.51 17.89 -9.59
N ASP A 168 17.65 18.06 -10.90
CA ASP A 168 16.75 18.89 -11.69
C ASP A 168 15.36 18.25 -11.82
N ALA A 169 15.29 16.92 -11.90
CA ALA A 169 14.03 16.17 -11.87
C ALA A 169 13.28 16.36 -10.55
N LEU A 170 13.97 16.30 -9.41
CA LEU A 170 13.36 16.57 -8.11
C LEU A 170 12.86 18.01 -7.98
N CYS A 171 13.64 18.99 -8.46
CA CYS A 171 13.21 20.40 -8.45
C CYS A 171 11.98 20.61 -9.36
N LEU A 172 11.96 20.01 -10.54
CA LEU A 172 10.81 20.05 -11.44
C LEU A 172 9.56 19.42 -10.81
N SER A 173 9.72 18.27 -10.15
CA SER A 173 8.63 17.61 -9.42
C SER A 173 8.11 18.48 -8.28
N ALA A 174 9.00 19.16 -7.56
CA ALA A 174 8.66 20.07 -6.49
C ALA A 174 7.87 21.30 -7.00
N GLU A 175 8.29 21.92 -8.11
CA GLU A 175 7.52 23.01 -8.74
C GLU A 175 6.12 22.55 -9.17
N ARG A 176 6.01 21.35 -9.76
CA ARG A 176 4.71 20.77 -10.14
C ARG A 176 3.82 20.56 -8.93
N ALA A 177 4.35 19.98 -7.85
CA ALA A 177 3.60 19.77 -6.61
C ALA A 177 3.18 21.11 -5.98
N LYS A 178 4.03 22.14 -6.02
CA LYS A 178 3.70 23.49 -5.57
C LYS A 178 2.57 24.10 -6.38
N ALA A 179 2.61 23.98 -7.71
CA ALA A 179 1.57 24.44 -8.61
C ALA A 179 0.22 23.74 -8.38
N LEU A 180 0.25 22.45 -7.98
CA LEU A 180 -0.94 21.69 -7.56
C LEU A 180 -1.46 22.08 -6.17
N GLY A 181 -0.77 22.97 -5.45
CA GLY A 181 -1.19 23.50 -4.16
C GLY A 181 -0.73 22.72 -2.93
N PHE A 182 0.18 21.74 -3.08
CA PHE A 182 0.73 21.00 -1.95
C PHE A 182 1.43 21.94 -0.96
N LYS A 183 1.19 21.70 0.33
CA LYS A 183 1.80 22.44 1.46
C LYS A 183 2.91 21.68 2.15
N ALA A 184 3.09 20.41 1.79
CA ALA A 184 4.15 19.55 2.28
C ALA A 184 4.66 18.63 1.15
N MET A 185 5.95 18.35 1.16
CA MET A 185 6.61 17.47 0.20
C MET A 185 7.66 16.61 0.90
N LYS A 186 7.88 15.39 0.40
CA LYS A 186 9.00 14.54 0.81
C LYS A 186 9.94 14.40 -0.38
N THR A 187 11.19 14.81 -0.23
CA THR A 187 12.22 14.56 -1.24
C THR A 187 13.02 13.31 -0.86
N GLU A 188 13.33 12.51 -1.87
CA GLU A 188 14.23 11.38 -1.72
C GLU A 188 15.68 11.84 -1.92
N VAL A 189 16.60 11.27 -1.14
CA VAL A 189 18.04 11.48 -1.29
C VAL A 189 18.71 10.12 -1.35
N THR A 190 18.60 9.53 -2.53
CA THR A 190 18.78 8.10 -2.81
C THR A 190 19.91 7.89 -3.78
N MET A 191 21.02 8.62 -3.62
CA MET A 191 22.17 8.53 -4.51
C MET A 191 23.26 7.58 -3.99
N ASN A 192 22.98 6.86 -2.90
CA ASN A 192 23.86 5.93 -2.21
C ASN A 192 23.01 4.86 -1.49
N GLY A 193 23.67 3.85 -0.92
CA GLY A 193 23.01 2.82 -0.12
C GLY A 193 22.38 1.69 -0.94
N PRO A 194 21.63 0.79 -0.30
CA PRO A 194 21.03 -0.38 -0.98
C PRO A 194 19.94 -0.01 -1.99
N TYR A 195 19.34 1.17 -1.86
CA TYR A 195 18.32 1.71 -2.78
C TYR A 195 18.86 2.87 -3.65
N ALA A 196 20.15 2.86 -3.96
CA ALA A 196 20.74 3.89 -4.81
C ALA A 196 20.05 3.95 -6.18
N HIS A 197 19.41 5.07 -6.49
CA HIS A 197 18.73 5.37 -7.73
C HIS A 197 19.70 5.15 -8.89
N SER A 198 19.35 4.25 -9.82
CA SER A 198 20.19 3.91 -10.97
C SER A 198 21.63 3.52 -10.59
N GLY A 199 21.85 2.99 -9.37
CA GLY A 199 23.16 2.61 -8.86
C GLY A 199 24.14 3.76 -8.61
N MET A 200 23.63 5.00 -8.48
CA MET A 200 24.44 6.17 -8.20
C MET A 200 25.30 6.00 -6.93
N ARG A 201 26.44 6.69 -6.91
CA ARG A 201 27.32 6.79 -5.75
C ARG A 201 27.90 8.19 -5.64
N GLU A 202 27.32 9.00 -4.76
CA GLU A 202 27.64 10.43 -4.65
C GLU A 202 28.17 10.82 -3.26
N SER A 203 28.90 11.92 -3.17
CA SER A 203 29.35 12.47 -1.88
C SER A 203 28.17 12.97 -1.04
N TYR A 204 28.32 13.01 0.28
CA TYR A 204 27.30 13.61 1.15
C TYR A 204 27.12 15.11 0.89
N ASP A 205 28.13 15.81 0.40
CA ASP A 205 27.98 17.20 -0.04
C ASP A 205 26.95 17.30 -1.17
N ARG A 206 27.04 16.43 -2.18
CA ARG A 206 26.04 16.33 -3.26
C ARG A 206 24.63 15.99 -2.77
N HIS A 207 24.52 15.19 -1.70
CA HIS A 207 23.23 14.95 -1.04
C HIS A 207 22.64 16.25 -0.47
N THR A 208 23.46 17.04 0.21
CA THR A 208 23.03 18.35 0.74
C THR A 208 22.73 19.37 -0.36
N GLU A 209 23.45 19.34 -1.48
CA GLU A 209 23.19 20.20 -2.64
C GLU A 209 21.81 19.95 -3.25
N VAL A 210 21.38 18.69 -3.36
CA VAL A 210 20.02 18.34 -3.81
C VAL A 210 18.98 18.91 -2.86
N LEU A 211 19.15 18.69 -1.55
CA LEU A 211 18.23 19.22 -0.54
C LEU A 211 18.14 20.74 -0.57
N ALA A 212 19.29 21.42 -0.71
CA ALA A 212 19.35 22.87 -0.83
C ALA A 212 18.65 23.37 -2.11
N ALA A 213 18.81 22.66 -3.23
CA ALA A 213 18.15 22.99 -4.49
C ALA A 213 16.63 22.84 -4.40
N VAL A 214 16.13 21.73 -3.86
CA VAL A 214 14.69 21.52 -3.64
C VAL A 214 14.13 22.55 -2.66
N ARG A 215 14.83 22.84 -1.56
CA ARG A 215 14.44 23.88 -0.60
C ARG A 215 14.34 25.26 -1.25
N LYS A 216 15.33 25.65 -2.06
CA LYS A 216 15.31 26.92 -2.80
C LYS A 216 14.11 27.02 -3.73
N THR A 217 13.79 25.92 -4.42
CA THR A 217 12.67 25.81 -5.37
C THR A 217 11.31 26.04 -4.68
N ILE A 218 11.06 25.32 -3.59
CA ILE A 218 9.75 25.38 -2.91
C ILE A 218 9.59 26.61 -2.00
N GLY A 219 10.68 27.22 -1.56
CA GLY A 219 10.69 28.32 -0.61
C GLY A 219 10.60 27.86 0.86
N PRO A 220 10.58 28.80 1.82
CA PRO A 220 10.62 28.46 3.24
C PRO A 220 9.28 27.94 3.80
N ASP A 221 8.15 28.29 3.18
CA ASP A 221 6.82 28.07 3.75
C ASP A 221 6.26 26.64 3.53
N ILE A 222 6.83 25.89 2.59
CA ILE A 222 6.41 24.51 2.30
C ILE A 222 7.20 23.57 3.20
N THR A 223 6.52 22.69 3.93
CA THR A 223 7.17 21.65 4.74
C THR A 223 7.94 20.70 3.82
N LEU A 224 9.22 20.45 4.11
CA LEU A 224 10.03 19.46 3.41
C LEU A 224 10.44 18.35 4.38
N MET A 225 10.00 17.15 4.07
CA MET A 225 10.51 15.93 4.65
C MET A 225 11.63 15.37 3.76
N VAL A 226 12.50 14.57 4.35
CA VAL A 226 13.63 13.93 3.65
C VAL A 226 13.57 12.43 3.90
N ASP A 227 13.61 11.65 2.82
CA ASP A 227 13.75 10.21 2.86
C ASP A 227 15.15 9.80 2.41
N VAL A 228 15.88 9.11 3.28
CA VAL A 228 17.25 8.65 3.01
C VAL A 228 17.31 7.17 2.61
N GLN A 229 16.16 6.49 2.44
CA GLN A 229 16.02 5.09 2.00
C GLN A 229 17.18 4.16 2.42
N TYR A 230 17.38 4.04 3.73
CA TYR A 230 18.34 3.09 4.32
C TYR A 230 19.82 3.40 4.05
N LEU A 231 20.17 4.66 3.79
CA LEU A 231 21.55 5.09 3.52
C LEU A 231 22.54 4.77 4.65
N TRP A 232 22.11 4.88 5.91
CA TRP A 232 22.99 4.75 7.09
C TRP A 232 22.63 3.50 7.91
N GLU A 233 23.67 2.91 8.51
CA GLU A 233 23.59 1.78 9.46
C GLU A 233 23.40 2.26 10.91
#